data_AF-G5SFJ5-F1
#
_entry.id   AF-G5SFJ5-F1
#
_cell.length_a   1.000
_cell.length_b   1.000
_cell.length_c   1.000
_cell.angle_alpha   90.00
_cell.angle_beta   90.00
_cell.angle_gamma   90.00
#
_symmetry.space_group_name_H-M   'P 1'
#
loop_
_entity.id
_entity.type
_entity.pdbx_description
1 polymer ?
#
loop_
_entity_poly.entity_id
_entity_poly.type
_entity_poly.pdbx_seq_one_letter_code
_entity_poly.pdbx_strand_id
1 'polypeptide(L)'
;MLRLQRQKSDLGLKITDLRSQYYVQAREALSKANAEVDMLSAILKGREDSVTRLTVRSPVRGIVKNIQVTTIGGVIPPNGEMMEIVPVDDRL
;
A
#
# COMPACT_ATOMS: atom_id res chain seq x y z
N MET A 1 49.23 -34.39 -19.37
CA MET A 1 48.00 -34.72 -18.61
C MET A 1 47.76 -33.79 -17.42
N LEU A 2 48.69 -33.63 -16.45
CA LEU A 2 48.48 -32.82 -15.23
C LEU A 2 48.06 -31.36 -15.43
N ARG A 3 48.60 -30.67 -16.45
CA ARG A 3 48.29 -29.24 -16.71
C ARG A 3 46.83 -29.03 -17.13
N LEU A 4 46.27 -29.93 -17.94
CA LEU A 4 44.87 -29.88 -18.40
C LEU A 4 43.88 -30.18 -17.26
N GLN A 5 44.22 -31.11 -16.36
CA GLN A 5 43.41 -31.37 -15.17
C GLN A 5 43.34 -30.15 -14.24
N ARG A 6 44.47 -29.47 -14.01
CA ARG A 6 44.49 -28.23 -13.22
C ARG A 6 43.64 -27.14 -13.86
N GLN A 7 43.80 -26.93 -15.17
CA GLN A 7 43.03 -25.94 -15.92
C GLN A 7 41.53 -26.20 -15.90
N LYS A 8 41.11 -27.47 -15.95
CA LYS A 8 39.70 -27.88 -15.79
C LYS A 8 39.19 -27.57 -14.39
N SER A 9 39.98 -27.85 -13.35
CA SER A 9 39.63 -27.54 -11.96
C SER A 9 39.47 -26.03 -11.74
N ASP A 10 40.42 -25.23 -12.23
CA ASP A 10 40.40 -23.77 -12.10
C ASP A 10 39.17 -23.17 -12.81
N LEU A 11 38.83 -23.68 -14.00
CA LEU A 11 37.61 -23.29 -14.71
C LEU A 11 36.34 -23.70 -13.95
N GLY A 12 36.32 -24.89 -13.33
CA GLY A 12 35.19 -25.35 -12.51
C GLY A 12 34.94 -24.45 -11.29
N LEU A 13 36.02 -24.03 -10.63
CA LEU A 13 35.96 -23.07 -9.53
C LEU A 13 35.42 -21.72 -10.01
N LYS A 14 35.92 -21.22 -11.14
CA LYS A 14 35.49 -19.94 -11.72
C LYS A 14 34.02 -19.94 -12.12
N ILE A 15 33.51 -21.05 -12.66
CA ILE A 15 32.07 -21.20 -12.96
C ILE A 15 31.24 -21.17 -11.68
N THR A 16 31.71 -21.84 -10.63
CA THR A 16 31.00 -21.89 -9.34
C THR A 16 30.95 -20.52 -8.69
N ASP A 17 32.07 -19.80 -8.70
CA ASP A 17 32.18 -18.44 -8.17
C ASP A 17 31.26 -17.47 -8.92
N LEU A 18 31.29 -17.47 -10.27
CA LEU A 18 30.39 -16.65 -11.08
C LEU A 18 28.92 -16.95 -10.81
N ARG A 19 28.55 -18.22 -10.67
CA ARG A 19 27.17 -18.61 -10.33
C ARG A 19 26.78 -18.09 -8.95
N SER A 20 27.65 -18.24 -7.96
CA SER A 20 27.41 -17.76 -6.60
C SER A 20 27.20 -16.24 -6.59
N GLN A 21 28.08 -15.48 -7.25
CA GLN A 21 27.98 -14.03 -7.37
C GLN A 21 26.68 -13.61 -8.07
N TYR A 22 26.29 -14.29 -9.14
CA TYR A 22 25.03 -14.03 -9.81
C TYR A 22 23.82 -14.24 -8.87
N TYR A 23 23.79 -15.33 -8.12
CA TYR A 23 22.69 -15.59 -7.17
C TYR A 23 22.63 -14.55 -6.05
N VAL A 24 23.78 -14.10 -5.54
CA VAL A 24 23.83 -13.03 -4.52
C VAL A 24 23.26 -11.73 -5.09
N GLN A 25 23.76 -11.29 -6.25
CA GLN A 25 23.29 -10.06 -6.89
C GLN A 25 21.80 -10.11 -7.24
N ALA A 26 21.31 -11.25 -7.74
CA ALA A 26 19.90 -11.43 -8.06
C ALA A 26 19.03 -11.35 -6.79
N ARG A 27 19.48 -11.92 -5.67
CA ARG A 27 18.77 -11.83 -4.39
C ARG A 27 18.76 -10.42 -3.83
N GLU A 28 19.87 -9.69 -3.93
CA GLU A 28 19.94 -8.29 -3.52
C GLU A 28 19.02 -7.41 -4.35
N ALA A 29 19.02 -7.59 -5.68
CA ALA A 29 18.13 -6.85 -6.58
C ALA A 29 16.65 -7.14 -6.27
N LEU A 30 16.29 -8.41 -6.04
CA LEU A 30 14.94 -8.80 -5.65
C LEU A 30 14.53 -8.19 -4.31
N SER A 31 15.42 -8.25 -3.30
CA SER A 31 15.14 -7.66 -1.99
C SER A 31 14.91 -6.15 -2.08
N LYS A 32 15.70 -5.46 -2.91
CA LYS A 32 15.55 -4.01 -3.13
C LYS A 32 14.23 -3.68 -3.82
N ALA A 33 13.87 -4.43 -4.87
CA ALA A 33 12.61 -4.24 -5.58
C ALA A 33 11.39 -4.49 -4.67
N ASN A 34 11.42 -5.54 -3.85
CA ASN A 34 10.34 -5.81 -2.89
C ASN A 34 10.20 -4.69 -1.86
N ALA A 35 11.31 -4.18 -1.32
CA ALA A 35 11.26 -3.06 -0.37
C ALA A 35 10.65 -1.79 -1.01
N GLU A 36 10.93 -1.53 -2.28
CA GLU A 36 10.34 -0.41 -3.02
C GLU A 36 8.83 -0.59 -3.24
N VAL A 37 8.40 -1.79 -3.59
CA VAL A 37 6.97 -2.15 -3.73
C VAL A 37 6.24 -1.97 -2.39
N ASP A 38 6.82 -2.43 -1.28
CA ASP A 38 6.21 -2.31 0.04
C ASP A 38 6.06 -0.84 0.48
N MET A 39 7.09 -0.02 0.24
CA MET A 39 7.03 1.42 0.50
C MET A 39 5.94 2.11 -0.33
N LEU A 40 5.88 1.84 -1.63
CA LEU A 40 4.86 2.42 -2.52
C LEU A 40 3.45 1.96 -2.15
N SER A 41 3.29 0.69 -1.78
CA SER A 41 2.00 0.13 -1.34
C SER A 41 1.52 0.78 -0.05
N ALA A 42 2.41 1.04 0.90
CA ALA A 42 2.07 1.76 2.13
C ALA A 42 1.63 3.21 1.85
N ILE A 43 2.32 3.90 0.92
CA ILE A 43 1.94 5.25 0.48
C ILE A 43 0.57 5.24 -0.19
N LEU A 44 0.30 4.27 -1.08
CA LEU A 44 -0.98 4.12 -1.75
C LEU A 44 -2.10 3.88 -0.75
N LYS A 45 -1.92 2.97 0.19
CA LYS A 45 -2.91 2.69 1.25
C LYS A 45 -3.19 3.93 2.11
N GLY A 46 -2.16 4.67 2.52
CA GLY A 46 -2.34 5.91 3.28
C GLY A 46 -3.05 7.02 2.48
N ARG A 47 -2.83 7.08 1.17
CA ARG A 47 -3.54 8.00 0.26
C ARG A 47 -4.98 7.57 0.03
N GLU A 48 -5.24 6.28 -0.14
CA GLU A 48 -6.58 5.72 -0.28
C GLU A 48 -7.41 5.99 0.97
N ASP A 49 -6.86 5.75 2.18
CA ASP A 49 -7.50 6.11 3.45
C ASP A 49 -7.86 7.59 3.55
N SER A 50 -7.07 8.47 2.92
CA SER A 50 -7.34 9.91 2.88
C SER A 50 -8.49 10.26 1.92
N VAL A 51 -8.66 9.50 0.85
CA VAL A 51 -9.79 9.67 -0.10
C VAL A 51 -11.07 9.09 0.50
N THR A 52 -11.01 7.93 1.16
CA THR A 52 -12.19 7.28 1.73
C THR A 52 -12.84 8.10 2.86
N ARG A 53 -12.05 8.88 3.60
CA ARG A 53 -12.54 9.80 4.64
C ARG A 53 -13.26 11.05 4.10
N LEU A 54 -13.35 11.23 2.77
CA LEU A 54 -14.15 12.32 2.17
C LEU A 54 -15.64 11.99 2.09
N THR A 55 -16.04 10.73 2.32
CA THR A 55 -17.45 10.32 2.24
C THR A 55 -17.99 10.01 3.64
N VAL A 56 -18.70 10.97 4.23
CA VAL A 56 -19.44 10.76 5.49
C VAL A 56 -20.74 10.02 5.17
N ARG A 57 -20.90 8.81 5.69
CA ARG A 57 -22.14 8.01 5.56
C ARG A 57 -22.92 8.02 6.86
N SER A 58 -24.24 7.99 6.76
CA SER A 58 -25.11 7.80 7.93
C SER A 58 -24.83 6.45 8.61
N PRO A 59 -24.66 6.41 9.94
CA PRO A 59 -24.54 5.16 10.68
C PRO A 59 -25.89 4.42 10.82
N VAL A 60 -27.01 5.12 10.61
CA VAL A 60 -28.37 4.61 10.83
C VAL A 60 -29.28 4.89 9.62
N ARG A 61 -30.33 4.08 9.46
CA ARG A 61 -31.41 4.42 8.53
C ARG A 61 -32.28 5.48 9.19
N GLY A 62 -32.44 6.62 8.53
CA GLY A 62 -33.09 7.78 9.12
C GLY A 62 -33.44 8.82 8.06
N ILE A 63 -34.23 9.80 8.46
CA ILE A 63 -34.54 10.98 7.66
C ILE A 63 -33.51 12.05 8.02
N VAL A 64 -32.87 12.63 7.00
CA VAL A 64 -31.93 13.76 7.19
C VAL A 64 -32.74 15.01 7.53
N LYS A 65 -32.42 15.66 8.65
CA LYS A 65 -33.01 16.89 9.12
C LYS A 65 -31.91 17.92 9.40
N ASN A 66 -32.23 19.20 9.36
CA ASN A 66 -31.30 20.29 9.71
C ASN A 66 -29.96 20.24 8.95
N ILE A 67 -29.99 20.32 7.62
CA ILE A 67 -28.76 20.48 6.81
C ILE A 67 -28.18 21.87 7.11
N GLN A 68 -27.11 21.93 7.89
CA GLN A 68 -26.45 23.19 8.24
C GLN A 68 -25.46 23.66 7.17
N VAL A 69 -25.04 22.75 6.28
CA VAL A 69 -24.06 23.02 5.22
C VAL A 69 -24.63 22.65 3.86
N THR A 70 -24.87 23.66 3.01
CA THR A 70 -25.35 23.49 1.63
C THR A 70 -24.32 23.89 0.57
N THR A 71 -23.08 24.19 0.98
CA THR A 71 -22.06 24.79 0.11
C THR A 71 -21.04 23.77 -0.39
N ILE A 72 -20.90 23.67 -1.72
CA ILE A 72 -19.81 22.94 -2.36
C ILE A 72 -18.52 23.76 -2.17
N GLY A 73 -17.55 23.23 -1.43
CA GLY A 73 -16.24 23.87 -1.20
C GLY A 73 -16.10 24.68 0.10
N GLY A 74 -17.10 24.65 0.99
CA GLY A 74 -16.99 25.23 2.33
C GLY A 74 -16.06 24.43 3.26
N VAL A 75 -15.31 25.12 4.12
CA VAL A 75 -14.45 24.48 5.14
C VAL A 75 -15.26 24.28 6.42
N ILE A 76 -15.35 23.04 6.89
CA ILE A 76 -16.06 22.70 8.14
C ILE A 76 -15.03 22.62 9.27
N PRO A 77 -15.21 23.35 10.38
CA PRO A 77 -14.29 23.27 11.53
C PRO A 77 -14.37 21.89 12.20
N PRO A 78 -13.33 21.46 12.93
CA PRO A 78 -13.39 20.23 13.74
C PRO A 78 -14.61 20.26 14.67
N ASN A 79 -15.39 19.18 14.69
CA ASN A 79 -16.67 19.03 15.41
C ASN A 79 -17.85 19.90 14.87
N GLY A 80 -17.72 20.46 13.68
CA GLY A 80 -18.84 21.14 13.01
C GLY A 80 -19.95 20.17 12.67
N GLU A 81 -21.18 20.53 13.02
CA GLU A 81 -22.37 19.75 12.70
C GLU A 81 -22.74 19.94 11.22
N MET A 82 -22.82 18.84 10.47
CA MET A 82 -23.15 18.89 9.03
C MET A 82 -24.65 18.75 8.79
N MET A 83 -25.23 17.71 9.39
CA MET A 83 -26.63 17.34 9.28
C MET A 83 -27.01 16.45 10.47
N GLU A 84 -28.28 16.49 10.86
CA GLU A 84 -28.85 15.63 11.88
C GLU A 84 -29.60 14.49 11.20
N ILE A 85 -29.47 13.27 11.71
CA ILE A 85 -30.17 12.10 11.15
C ILE A 85 -31.13 11.58 12.21
N VAL A 86 -32.42 11.67 11.92
CA VAL A 86 -33.48 11.15 12.79
C VAL A 86 -33.74 9.70 12.39
N PRO A 87 -33.43 8.70 13.25
CA PRO A 87 -33.69 7.30 12.95
C PRO A 87 -35.17 7.07 12.70
N VAL A 88 -35.50 6.31 11.66
CA VAL A 88 -36.85 5.76 11.48
C VAL A 88 -36.81 4.31 11.94
N ASP A 89 -37.08 4.12 13.24
CA ASP A 89 -37.48 2.80 13.72
C ASP A 89 -38.93 2.59 13.29
N ASP A 90 -39.13 1.82 12.22
CA ASP A 90 -40.41 1.15 11.98
C ASP A 90 -40.58 0.08 13.06
N ARG A 91 -41.04 0.52 14.24
CA ARG A 91 -41.78 -0.35 15.15
C ARG A 91 -43.25 -0.18 14.82
N LEU A 92 -43.76 -1.13 14.03
CA LEU A 92 -45.18 -1.50 14.01
C LEU A 92 -45.64 -1.87 15.43
#